data_AF-A0A4Q2UBZ3-F1
#
_entry.id   AF-A0A4Q2UBZ3-F1
#
_cell.length_a   1.000
_cell.length_b   1.000
_cell.length_c   1.000
_cell.angle_alpha   90.00
_cell.angle_beta   90.00
_cell.angle_gamma   90.00
#
_symmetry.space_group_name_H-M   'P 1'
#
loop_
_entity.id
_entity.type
_entity.pdbx_description
1 polymer ?
#
loop_
_entity_poly.entity_id
_entity_poly.type
_entity_poly.pdbx_seq_one_letter_code
_entity_poly.pdbx_strand_id
1 'polypeptide(L)'
;MRARFPVHRSAVALLALAACAAGSARAGTRDWADDPASARDPAYAASRALCRKLVGVAPPAADAPTPAEAASLADCSSEALLFGIGVPADPRAARLCAWVETRTADPQVTDFGFTGDRTLMTVYADGLGVARNLDVATALACRAGGAPAEVDARVRHLARLRADGWTGTDFSLCDDAATGPMRGTCADHGQLVARSDRARAFAALSARWSAADRAAFAPLKRAEAAFVDARGQGEADPSGADRETAAVRAEEGQERAFAALLDDAEAGRVAPAGAAEARSGEAALDAASRALAARTPEPPRVAAGRPTRAPAVTPAGLAAGARAWARYRDAWLAFARVRFPALPADALSARLARERAAQVARIGTPGE
;
A
#
# COMPACT_ATOMS: atom_id res chain seq x y z
N MET A 1 -11.29 38.82 25.92
CA MET A 1 -10.38 39.14 27.05
C MET A 1 -9.00 38.60 26.72
N ARG A 2 -8.03 39.49 26.51
CA ARG A 2 -6.64 39.18 26.17
C ARG A 2 -5.83 39.14 27.46
N ALA A 3 -5.22 38.00 27.79
CA ALA A 3 -4.24 37.92 28.88
C ALA A 3 -2.84 38.12 28.29
N ARG A 4 -2.20 39.23 28.67
CA ARG A 4 -0.79 39.55 28.41
C ARG A 4 0.05 38.99 29.56
N PHE A 5 1.08 38.22 29.25
CA PHE A 5 2.16 37.89 30.19
C PHE A 5 3.41 38.73 29.87
N PRO A 6 4.13 39.26 30.87
CA PRO A 6 5.34 40.04 30.67
C PRO A 6 6.55 39.13 30.46
N VAL A 7 7.34 39.38 29.42
CA VAL A 7 8.65 38.74 29.23
C VAL A 7 9.72 39.72 29.69
N HIS A 8 10.40 39.38 30.79
CA HIS A 8 11.58 40.08 31.26
C HIS A 8 12.74 39.90 30.27
N ARG A 9 13.33 41.04 29.88
CA ARG A 9 14.59 41.12 29.15
C ARG A 9 15.73 40.85 30.13
N SER A 10 16.45 39.75 29.95
CA SER A 10 17.76 39.53 30.54
C SER A 10 18.80 39.47 29.43
N ALA A 11 19.64 40.49 29.39
CA ALA A 11 20.86 40.52 28.58
C ALA A 11 21.86 39.53 29.19
N VAL A 12 22.35 38.59 28.39
CA VAL A 12 23.51 37.75 28.74
C VAL A 12 24.56 37.91 27.65
N ALA A 13 25.78 38.10 28.14
CA ALA A 13 27.00 38.50 27.46
C ALA A 13 27.41 37.60 26.28
N LEU A 14 28.00 38.25 25.28
CA LEU A 14 28.88 37.67 24.27
C LEU A 14 30.04 36.93 24.96
N LEU A 15 30.17 35.64 24.70
CA LEU A 15 31.38 34.85 24.95
C LEU A 15 31.80 34.17 23.65
N ALA A 16 33.08 34.35 23.32
CA ALA A 16 33.71 33.96 22.09
C ALA A 16 33.61 32.45 21.82
N LEU A 17 33.12 32.08 20.64
CA LEU A 17 33.21 30.72 20.12
C LEU A 17 34.51 30.60 19.32
N ALA A 18 35.47 29.91 19.93
CA ALA A 18 36.65 29.39 19.27
C ALA A 18 36.23 28.46 18.11
N ALA A 19 36.86 28.66 16.95
CA ALA A 19 36.71 27.81 15.80
C ALA A 19 37.32 26.43 16.08
N CYS A 20 36.50 25.49 16.56
CA CYS A 20 36.80 24.07 16.42
C CYS A 20 36.54 23.70 14.96
N ALA A 21 37.62 23.54 14.19
CA ALA A 21 37.60 22.79 12.95
C ALA A 21 37.32 21.31 13.30
N ALA A 22 36.06 20.99 13.56
CA ALA A 22 35.58 19.63 13.57
C ALA A 22 35.67 19.13 12.13
N GLY A 23 36.62 18.24 11.87
CA GLY A 23 36.57 17.41 10.67
C GLY A 23 35.18 16.80 10.60
N SER A 24 34.44 17.16 9.56
CA SER A 24 33.16 16.55 9.26
C SER A 24 33.44 15.08 8.97
N ALA A 25 33.35 14.22 9.99
CA ALA A 25 33.11 12.82 9.76
C ALA A 25 31.82 12.79 8.94
N ARG A 26 31.94 12.58 7.62
CA ARG A 26 30.79 12.21 6.81
C ARG A 26 30.16 11.06 7.57
N ALA A 27 28.97 11.26 8.10
CA ALA A 27 28.15 10.14 8.55
C ALA A 27 28.14 9.18 7.37
N GLY A 28 28.91 8.09 7.47
CA GLY A 28 29.11 7.19 6.36
C GLY A 28 27.74 6.70 5.94
N THR A 29 27.40 6.84 4.66
CA THR A 29 26.21 6.20 4.10
C THR A 29 26.30 4.72 4.46
N ARG A 30 25.35 4.24 5.28
CA ARG A 30 25.31 2.85 5.73
C ARG A 30 25.27 1.95 4.49
N ASP A 31 26.21 1.02 4.38
CA ASP A 31 26.27 0.05 3.28
C ASP A 31 26.17 -1.37 3.84
N TRP A 32 25.40 -2.22 3.16
CA TRP A 32 25.24 -3.64 3.47
C TRP A 32 26.57 -4.39 3.61
N ALA A 33 27.59 -4.00 2.84
CA ALA A 33 28.94 -4.51 2.94
C ALA A 33 29.50 -4.44 4.37
N ASP A 34 29.15 -3.41 5.13
CA ASP A 34 29.76 -3.09 6.42
C ASP A 34 28.78 -3.25 7.60
N ASP A 35 27.59 -3.81 7.35
CA ASP A 35 26.60 -4.04 8.41
C ASP A 35 27.16 -5.02 9.48
N PRO A 36 27.35 -4.57 10.73
CA PRO A 36 27.98 -5.38 11.77
C PRO A 36 27.09 -6.53 12.24
N ALA A 37 25.76 -6.41 12.11
CA ALA A 37 24.82 -7.43 12.56
C ALA A 37 24.84 -8.66 11.65
N SER A 38 25.10 -8.48 10.35
CA SER A 38 25.22 -9.57 9.37
C SER A 38 26.68 -9.96 9.08
N ALA A 39 27.66 -9.22 9.59
CA ALA A 39 29.06 -9.33 9.19
C ALA A 39 29.68 -10.73 9.36
N ARG A 40 29.15 -11.54 10.27
CA ARG A 40 29.67 -12.87 10.64
C ARG A 40 28.92 -14.04 10.02
N ASP A 41 27.80 -13.79 9.35
CA ASP A 41 27.01 -14.87 8.75
C ASP A 41 27.55 -15.20 7.34
N PRO A 42 28.14 -16.40 7.12
CA PRO A 42 28.67 -16.79 5.82
C PRO A 42 27.57 -16.86 4.75
N ALA A 43 26.30 -17.00 5.12
CA ALA A 43 25.19 -17.01 4.19
C ALA A 43 25.10 -15.72 3.37
N TYR A 44 25.60 -14.58 3.89
CA TYR A 44 25.56 -13.28 3.22
C TYR A 44 26.88 -12.86 2.56
N ALA A 45 27.89 -13.73 2.54
CA ALA A 45 29.22 -13.38 2.03
C ALA A 45 29.20 -12.92 0.56
N ALA A 46 28.37 -13.54 -0.28
CA ALA A 46 28.26 -13.23 -1.70
C ALA A 46 27.68 -11.84 -1.97
N SER A 47 26.52 -11.50 -1.39
CA SER A 47 25.91 -10.18 -1.55
C SER A 47 26.79 -9.06 -0.98
N ARG A 48 27.43 -9.29 0.16
CA ARG A 48 28.38 -8.32 0.74
C ARG A 48 29.61 -8.12 -0.14
N ALA A 49 30.13 -9.17 -0.76
CA ALA A 49 31.23 -9.05 -1.72
C ALA A 49 30.82 -8.24 -2.97
N LEU A 50 29.58 -8.37 -3.44
CA LEU A 50 29.03 -7.54 -4.51
C LEU A 50 28.92 -6.07 -4.07
N CYS A 51 28.35 -5.80 -2.89
CA CYS A 51 28.24 -4.43 -2.37
C CYS A 51 29.61 -3.76 -2.19
N ARG A 52 30.62 -4.48 -1.67
CA ARG A 52 31.99 -3.96 -1.56
C ARG A 52 32.59 -3.54 -2.91
N LYS A 53 32.29 -4.27 -3.98
CA LYS A 53 32.76 -3.92 -5.33
C LYS A 53 32.09 -2.65 -5.86
N LEU A 54 30.88 -2.35 -5.39
CA LEU A 54 30.03 -1.28 -5.91
C LEU A 54 29.87 -0.09 -4.95
N VAL A 55 30.59 -0.06 -3.82
CA VAL A 55 30.48 1.00 -2.80
C VAL A 55 30.71 2.41 -3.37
N GLY A 56 31.57 2.54 -4.40
CA GLY A 56 31.84 3.80 -5.08
C GLY A 56 30.92 4.12 -6.26
N VAL A 57 30.00 3.21 -6.61
CA VAL A 57 29.07 3.40 -7.73
C VAL A 57 27.89 4.25 -7.26
N ALA A 58 27.75 5.39 -7.89
CA ALA A 58 26.66 6.33 -7.68
C ALA A 58 25.85 6.49 -8.97
N PRO A 59 24.56 6.84 -8.85
CA PRO A 59 23.79 7.37 -9.98
C PRO A 59 24.54 8.51 -10.70
N PRO A 60 24.47 8.61 -12.04
CA PRO A 60 25.13 9.68 -12.79
C PRO A 60 24.72 11.08 -12.31
N ALA A 61 25.67 12.01 -12.24
CA ALA A 61 25.40 13.38 -11.78
C ALA A 61 24.40 14.13 -12.70
N ALA A 62 24.38 13.79 -14.00
CA ALA A 62 23.41 14.33 -14.95
C ALA A 62 21.96 13.91 -14.66
N ASP A 63 21.77 12.87 -13.84
CA ASP A 63 20.46 12.37 -13.46
C ASP A 63 19.93 13.00 -12.17
N ALA A 64 20.74 13.79 -11.47
CA ALA A 64 20.36 14.49 -10.25
C ALA A 64 19.56 15.78 -10.57
N PRO A 65 18.63 16.21 -9.68
CA PRO A 65 17.93 17.47 -9.86
C PRO A 65 18.87 18.66 -9.69
N THR A 66 18.66 19.68 -10.51
CA THR A 66 19.21 21.02 -10.28
C THR A 66 18.66 21.61 -8.96
N PRO A 67 19.30 22.63 -8.38
CA PRO A 67 18.77 23.27 -7.16
C PRO A 67 17.34 23.80 -7.31
N ALA A 68 16.99 24.34 -8.48
CA ALA A 68 15.65 24.83 -8.77
C ALA A 68 14.63 23.69 -8.85
N GLU A 69 14.97 22.58 -9.52
CA GLU A 69 14.11 21.38 -9.57
C GLU A 69 13.93 20.79 -8.17
N ALA A 70 15.00 20.66 -7.39
CA ALA A 70 14.92 20.11 -6.03
C ALA A 70 14.00 20.95 -5.13
N ALA A 71 14.06 22.28 -5.22
CA ALA A 71 13.17 23.16 -4.47
C ALA A 71 11.69 22.99 -4.86
N SER A 72 11.40 22.74 -6.15
CA SER A 72 10.03 22.50 -6.63
C SER A 72 9.47 21.12 -6.24
N LEU A 73 10.34 20.23 -5.77
CA LEU A 73 10.02 18.83 -5.44
C LEU A 73 10.05 18.57 -3.92
N ALA A 74 10.00 19.61 -3.07
CA ALA A 74 10.16 19.42 -1.62
C ALA A 74 9.11 18.49 -0.97
N ASP A 75 7.89 18.49 -1.50
CA ASP A 75 6.75 17.70 -1.01
C ASP A 75 6.31 16.61 -2.01
N CYS A 76 7.20 16.18 -2.90
CA CYS A 76 6.89 15.15 -3.89
C CYS A 76 6.83 13.76 -3.23
N SER A 77 6.21 12.81 -3.94
CA SER A 77 6.27 11.38 -3.62
C SER A 77 6.79 10.63 -4.83
N SER A 78 7.99 10.05 -4.71
CA SER A 78 8.62 9.33 -5.80
C SER A 78 7.85 8.05 -6.15
N GLU A 79 7.27 7.39 -5.15
CA GLU A 79 6.34 6.28 -5.34
C GLU A 79 5.12 6.69 -6.17
N ALA A 80 4.42 7.76 -5.78
CA ALA A 80 3.23 8.20 -6.47
C ALA A 80 3.50 8.57 -7.93
N LEU A 81 4.62 9.25 -8.17
CA LEU A 81 5.07 9.61 -9.52
C LEU A 81 5.53 8.40 -10.33
N LEU A 82 6.20 7.42 -9.73
CA LEU A 82 6.69 6.25 -10.46
C LEU A 82 5.53 5.34 -10.89
N PHE A 83 4.61 5.07 -9.97
CA PHE A 83 3.55 4.10 -10.16
C PHE A 83 2.19 4.71 -10.53
N GLY A 84 2.12 6.05 -10.63
CA GLY A 84 0.89 6.75 -10.99
C GLY A 84 -0.21 6.65 -9.92
N ILE A 85 0.16 6.73 -8.64
CA ILE A 85 -0.79 6.67 -7.53
C ILE A 85 -1.38 8.06 -7.31
N GLY A 86 -2.66 8.24 -7.65
CA GLY A 86 -3.36 9.53 -7.51
C GLY A 86 -2.90 10.63 -8.47
N VAL A 87 -1.83 10.42 -9.22
CA VAL A 87 -1.27 11.33 -10.25
C VAL A 87 -0.90 10.53 -11.50
N PRO A 88 -0.77 11.16 -12.68
CA PRO A 88 -0.18 10.50 -13.84
C PRO A 88 1.25 10.05 -13.54
N ALA A 89 1.61 8.84 -13.99
CA ALA A 89 2.97 8.34 -13.85
C ALA A 89 3.96 9.23 -14.64
N ASP A 90 5.03 9.65 -13.99
CA ASP A 90 6.15 10.38 -14.58
C ASP A 90 7.46 9.84 -13.97
N PRO A 91 8.08 8.82 -14.58
CA PRO A 91 9.31 8.22 -14.07
C PRO A 91 10.50 9.19 -14.00
N ARG A 92 10.54 10.22 -14.86
CA ARG A 92 11.59 11.24 -14.79
C ARG A 92 11.41 12.09 -13.55
N ALA A 93 10.19 12.58 -13.29
CA ALA A 93 9.88 13.31 -12.07
C ALA A 93 10.08 12.43 -10.82
N ALA A 94 9.68 11.17 -10.87
CA ALA A 94 9.88 10.20 -9.78
C ALA A 94 11.36 10.04 -9.42
N ARG A 95 12.23 9.88 -10.43
CA ARG A 95 13.68 9.84 -10.23
C ARG A 95 14.20 11.09 -9.54
N LEU A 96 13.83 12.27 -10.04
CA LEU A 96 14.28 13.54 -9.47
C LEU A 96 13.76 13.73 -8.04
N CYS A 97 12.54 13.29 -7.77
CA CYS A 97 11.93 13.28 -6.46
C CYS A 97 12.69 12.35 -5.49
N ALA A 98 12.99 11.13 -5.90
CA ALA A 98 13.73 10.17 -5.09
C ALA A 98 15.13 10.68 -4.71
N TRP A 99 15.79 11.47 -5.57
CA TRP A 99 17.02 12.16 -5.20
C TRP A 99 16.87 13.17 -4.06
N VAL A 100 15.74 13.89 -4.02
CA VAL A 100 15.43 14.82 -2.92
C VAL A 100 15.17 14.02 -1.64
N GLU A 101 14.37 12.97 -1.74
CA GLU A 101 14.05 12.08 -0.62
C GLU A 101 15.30 11.45 0.02
N THR A 102 16.28 10.98 -0.77
CA THR A 102 17.54 10.44 -0.23
C THR A 102 18.33 11.48 0.58
N ARG A 103 18.23 12.78 0.26
CA ARG A 103 18.96 13.85 0.97
C ARG A 103 18.29 14.25 2.28
N THR A 104 16.97 14.07 2.36
CA THR A 104 16.16 14.45 3.53
C THR A 104 15.86 13.26 4.44
N ALA A 105 16.16 12.03 4.01
CA ALA A 105 15.96 10.82 4.78
C ALA A 105 16.73 10.89 6.11
N ASP A 106 16.00 10.76 7.21
CA ASP A 106 16.61 10.56 8.53
C ASP A 106 17.23 9.15 8.58
N PRO A 107 18.55 9.00 8.76
CA PRO A 107 19.22 7.71 8.81
C PRO A 107 18.79 6.83 10.01
N GLN A 108 18.06 7.39 10.98
CA GLN A 108 17.45 6.66 12.10
C GLN A 108 16.07 6.07 11.75
N VAL A 109 15.41 6.56 10.70
CA VAL A 109 14.09 6.07 10.30
C VAL A 109 14.28 4.82 9.45
N THR A 110 13.93 3.67 10.02
CA THR A 110 13.75 2.42 9.29
C THR A 110 12.44 2.49 8.50
N ASP A 111 12.39 3.39 7.51
CA ASP A 111 11.27 3.39 6.58
C ASP A 111 11.35 2.07 5.78
N PHE A 112 10.23 1.38 5.61
CA PHE A 112 10.09 0.22 4.71
C PHE A 112 9.49 0.62 3.36
N GLY A 113 9.10 1.87 3.18
CA GLY A 113 8.42 2.41 2.01
C GLY A 113 9.26 2.55 0.74
N PHE A 114 8.57 2.93 -0.33
CA PHE A 114 9.08 3.16 -1.67
C PHE A 114 9.57 4.60 -1.81
N THR A 115 10.75 4.87 -1.30
CA THR A 115 11.33 6.22 -1.31
C THR A 115 12.84 6.19 -1.55
N GLY A 116 13.40 7.30 -2.02
CA GLY A 116 14.84 7.54 -2.05
C GLY A 116 15.60 6.46 -2.82
N ASP A 117 16.59 5.85 -2.17
CA ASP A 117 17.44 4.82 -2.77
C ASP A 117 16.66 3.61 -3.27
N ARG A 118 15.50 3.27 -2.68
CA ARG A 118 14.67 2.15 -3.14
C ARG A 118 13.92 2.47 -4.43
N THR A 119 13.39 3.68 -4.54
CA THR A 119 12.75 4.14 -5.78
C THR A 119 13.80 4.32 -6.88
N LEU A 120 14.95 4.94 -6.58
CA LEU A 120 16.05 5.06 -7.53
C LEU A 120 16.53 3.68 -8.01
N MET A 121 16.66 2.70 -7.11
CA MET A 121 17.06 1.35 -7.46
C MET A 121 16.13 0.76 -8.53
N THR A 122 14.81 0.86 -8.30
CA THR A 122 13.77 0.38 -9.23
C THR A 122 13.88 1.10 -10.57
N VAL A 123 13.97 2.44 -10.55
CA VAL A 123 14.14 3.26 -11.76
C VAL A 123 15.35 2.85 -12.60
N TYR A 124 16.52 2.64 -12.00
CA TYR A 124 17.73 2.23 -12.72
C TYR A 124 17.71 0.76 -13.14
N ALA A 125 17.03 -0.11 -12.39
CA ALA A 125 16.86 -1.51 -12.78
C ALA A 125 15.98 -1.61 -14.03
N ASP A 126 14.80 -0.99 -14.01
CA ASP A 126 13.85 -1.07 -15.10
C ASP A 126 14.26 -0.19 -16.30
N GLY A 127 15.02 0.88 -16.07
CA GLY A 127 15.34 1.89 -17.10
C GLY A 127 14.19 2.86 -17.36
N LEU A 128 13.41 3.20 -16.32
CA LEU A 128 12.24 4.06 -16.43
C LEU A 128 12.64 5.54 -16.30
N GLY A 129 12.62 6.27 -17.42
CA GLY A 129 13.04 7.68 -17.45
C GLY A 129 14.56 7.88 -17.37
N VAL A 130 15.35 6.79 -17.42
CA VAL A 130 16.82 6.77 -17.44
C VAL A 130 17.35 5.62 -18.30
N ALA A 131 18.63 5.68 -18.66
CA ALA A 131 19.31 4.48 -19.15
C ALA A 131 19.41 3.43 -18.03
N ARG A 132 19.00 2.20 -18.33
CA ARG A 132 19.13 1.06 -17.43
C ARG A 132 20.58 0.91 -16.97
N ASN A 133 20.78 0.75 -15.67
CA ASN A 133 22.09 0.52 -15.08
C ASN A 133 22.00 -0.35 -13.83
N LEU A 134 22.23 -1.66 -14.01
CA LEU A 134 22.13 -2.64 -12.94
C LEU A 134 23.26 -2.55 -11.90
N ASP A 135 24.41 -1.96 -12.23
CA ASP A 135 25.43 -1.68 -11.20
C ASP A 135 24.98 -0.56 -10.26
N VAL A 136 24.40 0.51 -10.83
CA VAL A 136 23.82 1.59 -10.04
C VAL A 136 22.66 1.09 -9.20
N ALA A 137 21.75 0.29 -9.78
CA ALA A 137 20.64 -0.32 -9.04
C ALA A 137 21.15 -1.20 -7.89
N THR A 138 22.17 -2.04 -8.13
CA THR A 138 22.76 -2.90 -7.09
C THR A 138 23.41 -2.06 -5.99
N ALA A 139 24.15 -1.00 -6.34
CA ALA A 139 24.75 -0.09 -5.35
C ALA A 139 23.69 0.62 -4.48
N LEU A 140 22.58 1.04 -5.08
CA LEU A 140 21.43 1.60 -4.35
C LEU A 140 20.77 0.56 -3.43
N ALA A 141 20.65 -0.70 -3.87
CA ALA A 141 20.14 -1.78 -3.04
C ALA A 141 21.01 -2.01 -1.79
N CYS A 142 22.33 -1.89 -1.92
CA CYS A 142 23.28 -2.00 -0.80
C CYS A 142 23.12 -0.89 0.25
N ARG A 143 22.66 0.31 -0.15
CA ARG A 143 22.47 1.48 0.73
C ARG A 143 21.07 1.60 1.31
N ALA A 144 20.07 1.12 0.58
CA ALA A 144 18.64 1.23 0.92
C ALA A 144 18.22 0.52 2.24
N GLY A 145 19.11 -0.27 2.85
CA GLY A 145 18.83 -1.02 4.07
C GLY A 145 17.73 -2.06 3.90
N GLY A 146 17.25 -2.60 5.03
CA GLY A 146 16.24 -3.67 5.08
C GLY A 146 16.68 -4.80 5.99
N ALA A 147 15.85 -5.85 6.12
CA ALA A 147 16.27 -7.03 6.87
C ALA A 147 17.40 -7.77 6.13
N PRO A 148 18.33 -8.44 6.84
CA PRO A 148 19.45 -9.16 6.23
C PRO A 148 19.10 -10.05 5.03
N ALA A 149 18.04 -10.86 5.16
CA ALA A 149 17.61 -11.77 4.12
C ALA A 149 17.06 -11.04 2.87
N GLU A 150 16.38 -9.90 3.06
CA GLU A 150 15.81 -9.10 1.97
C GLU A 150 16.90 -8.41 1.17
N VAL A 151 17.89 -7.83 1.85
CA VAL A 151 19.02 -7.17 1.20
C VAL A 151 19.88 -8.18 0.45
N ASP A 152 20.15 -9.35 1.04
CA ASP A 152 20.89 -10.42 0.38
C ASP A 152 20.16 -10.93 -0.87
N ALA A 153 18.86 -11.24 -0.75
CA ALA A 153 18.04 -11.70 -1.87
C ALA A 153 18.05 -10.70 -3.03
N ARG A 154 17.79 -9.42 -2.71
CA ARG A 154 17.72 -8.31 -3.69
C ARG A 154 19.03 -8.04 -4.41
N VAL A 155 20.15 -8.00 -3.69
CA VAL A 155 21.47 -7.81 -4.30
C VAL A 155 21.81 -8.97 -5.23
N ARG A 156 21.47 -10.21 -4.84
CA ARG A 156 21.66 -11.38 -5.71
C ARG A 156 20.70 -11.39 -6.89
N HIS A 157 19.47 -10.94 -6.71
CA HIS A 157 18.48 -10.83 -7.77
C HIS A 157 18.96 -9.88 -8.87
N LEU A 158 19.35 -8.65 -8.50
CA LEU A 158 19.91 -7.68 -9.45
C LEU A 158 21.19 -8.19 -10.15
N ALA A 159 22.06 -8.90 -9.42
CA ALA A 159 23.24 -9.53 -10.01
C ALA A 159 22.88 -10.62 -11.03
N ARG A 160 21.82 -11.41 -10.80
CA ARG A 160 21.30 -12.39 -11.78
C ARG A 160 20.73 -11.68 -13.00
N LEU A 161 19.87 -10.68 -12.83
CA LEU A 161 19.32 -9.89 -13.95
C LEU A 161 20.43 -9.33 -14.85
N ARG A 162 21.53 -8.88 -14.24
CA ARG A 162 22.71 -8.42 -14.99
C ARG A 162 23.38 -9.55 -15.75
N ALA A 163 23.65 -10.68 -15.10
CA ALA A 163 24.32 -11.83 -15.71
C ALA A 163 23.52 -12.40 -16.88
N ASP A 164 22.19 -12.38 -16.77
CA ASP A 164 21.27 -12.91 -17.78
C ASP A 164 21.01 -11.93 -18.93
N GLY A 165 21.54 -10.70 -18.85
CA GLY A 165 21.30 -9.65 -19.85
C GLY A 165 19.83 -9.22 -19.91
N TRP A 166 19.12 -9.24 -18.78
CA TRP A 166 17.70 -8.95 -18.70
C TRP A 166 17.35 -7.56 -19.23
N THR A 167 16.24 -7.48 -19.98
CA THR A 167 15.76 -6.25 -20.63
C THR A 167 14.36 -5.81 -20.22
N GLY A 168 13.74 -6.49 -19.24
CA GLY A 168 12.39 -6.20 -18.75
C GLY A 168 12.27 -4.88 -17.98
N THR A 169 11.09 -4.66 -17.41
CA THR A 169 10.72 -3.44 -16.65
C THR A 169 9.80 -3.77 -15.48
N ASP A 170 9.91 -5.00 -14.97
CA ASP A 170 9.07 -5.57 -13.92
C ASP A 170 9.86 -5.92 -12.66
N PHE A 171 11.06 -5.35 -12.48
CA PHE A 171 11.78 -5.50 -11.21
C PHE A 171 11.04 -4.72 -10.12
N SER A 172 10.80 -5.36 -8.98
CA SER A 172 10.19 -4.71 -7.82
C SER A 172 10.95 -4.99 -6.54
N LEU A 173 10.98 -4.00 -5.64
CA LEU A 173 11.43 -4.19 -4.26
C LEU A 173 10.70 -5.37 -3.59
N CYS A 174 9.44 -5.61 -3.98
CA CYS A 174 8.60 -6.66 -3.41
C CYS A 174 8.96 -8.08 -3.83
N ASP A 175 9.74 -8.25 -4.89
CA ASP A 175 10.19 -9.57 -5.35
C ASP A 175 11.07 -10.26 -4.30
N ASP A 176 11.71 -9.46 -3.45
CA ASP A 176 12.67 -9.90 -2.44
C ASP A 176 12.15 -9.72 -1.00
N ALA A 177 10.84 -9.57 -0.81
CA ALA A 177 10.19 -9.38 0.49
C ALA A 177 10.15 -10.68 1.33
N ALA A 178 11.11 -10.82 2.25
CA ALA A 178 11.25 -12.00 3.09
C ALA A 178 10.62 -11.85 4.49
N THR A 179 10.41 -10.63 5.00
CA THR A 179 9.85 -10.40 6.35
C THR A 179 8.38 -9.99 6.33
N GLY A 180 7.69 -10.22 7.45
CA GLY A 180 6.29 -9.80 7.63
C GLY A 180 6.07 -8.30 7.40
N PRO A 181 6.87 -7.40 8.00
CA PRO A 181 6.77 -5.96 7.76
C PRO A 181 6.90 -5.57 6.29
N MET A 182 7.91 -6.06 5.57
CA MET A 182 8.08 -5.75 4.15
C MET A 182 6.94 -6.32 3.30
N ARG A 183 6.45 -7.53 3.61
CA ARG A 183 5.26 -8.07 2.95
C ARG A 183 4.01 -7.21 3.18
N GLY A 184 3.84 -6.65 4.37
CA GLY A 184 2.80 -5.66 4.68
C GLY A 184 2.93 -4.43 3.81
N THR A 185 4.11 -3.80 3.79
CA THR A 185 4.38 -2.63 2.93
C THR A 185 4.15 -2.91 1.45
N CYS A 186 4.53 -4.09 0.97
CA CYS A 186 4.28 -4.51 -0.40
C CYS A 186 2.80 -4.71 -0.72
N ALA A 187 2.03 -5.23 0.24
CA ALA A 187 0.58 -5.34 0.09
C ALA A 187 -0.07 -3.96 0.05
N ASP A 188 0.31 -3.04 0.95
CA ASP A 188 -0.16 -1.65 0.96
C ASP A 188 0.16 -0.96 -0.38
N HIS A 189 1.41 -1.06 -0.84
CA HIS A 189 1.85 -0.52 -2.13
C HIS A 189 1.01 -1.07 -3.29
N GLY A 190 0.87 -2.40 -3.39
CA GLY A 190 0.06 -3.03 -4.42
C GLY A 190 -1.40 -2.56 -4.39
N GLN A 191 -1.95 -2.36 -3.19
CA GLN A 191 -3.30 -1.83 -3.03
C GLN A 191 -3.42 -0.38 -3.49
N LEU A 192 -2.44 0.49 -3.18
CA LEU A 192 -2.43 1.88 -3.64
C LEU A 192 -2.41 1.97 -5.17
N VAL A 193 -1.55 1.19 -5.82
CA VAL A 193 -1.49 1.10 -7.29
C VAL A 193 -2.83 0.61 -7.84
N ALA A 194 -3.36 -0.49 -7.31
CA ALA A 194 -4.61 -1.07 -7.78
C ALA A 194 -5.82 -0.15 -7.56
N ARG A 195 -5.86 0.62 -6.45
CA ARG A 195 -6.88 1.66 -6.22
C ARG A 195 -6.80 2.77 -7.26
N SER A 196 -5.59 3.23 -7.59
CA SER A 196 -5.38 4.24 -8.63
C SER A 196 -5.85 3.74 -10.00
N ASP A 197 -5.52 2.49 -10.35
CA ASP A 197 -5.95 1.84 -11.59
C ASP A 197 -7.47 1.74 -11.69
N ARG A 198 -8.13 1.27 -10.62
CA ARG A 198 -9.59 1.22 -10.54
C ARG A 198 -10.20 2.61 -10.67
N ALA A 199 -9.64 3.62 -10.01
CA ALA A 199 -10.13 5.00 -10.10
C ALA A 199 -10.04 5.53 -11.54
N ARG A 200 -8.94 5.27 -12.26
CA ARG A 200 -8.79 5.62 -13.69
C ARG A 200 -9.78 4.86 -14.56
N ALA A 201 -9.94 3.56 -14.35
CA ALA A 201 -10.92 2.74 -15.06
C ALA A 201 -12.35 3.27 -14.85
N PHE A 202 -12.73 3.62 -13.62
CA PHE A 202 -14.03 4.21 -13.33
C PHE A 202 -14.21 5.62 -13.91
N ALA A 203 -13.16 6.45 -13.92
CA ALA A 203 -13.21 7.75 -14.58
C ALA A 203 -13.46 7.59 -16.09
N ALA A 204 -12.76 6.67 -16.75
CA ALA A 204 -12.98 6.36 -18.16
C ALA A 204 -14.37 5.79 -18.42
N LEU A 205 -14.84 4.87 -17.58
CA LEU A 205 -16.18 4.28 -17.66
C LEU A 205 -17.28 5.34 -17.52
N SER A 206 -17.15 6.23 -16.54
CA SER A 206 -18.17 7.24 -16.21
C SER A 206 -18.13 8.49 -17.08
N ALA A 207 -17.10 8.67 -17.91
CA ALA A 207 -16.99 9.78 -18.84
C ALA A 207 -18.16 9.82 -19.85
N ARG A 208 -18.65 8.65 -20.26
CA ARG A 208 -19.80 8.52 -21.20
C ARG A 208 -21.17 8.55 -20.54
N TRP A 209 -21.24 8.57 -19.21
CA TRP A 209 -22.51 8.49 -18.49
C TRP A 209 -23.30 9.81 -18.57
N SER A 210 -24.61 9.75 -18.35
CA SER A 210 -25.42 10.96 -18.20
C SER A 210 -25.12 11.68 -16.87
N ALA A 211 -25.60 12.91 -16.72
CA ALA A 211 -25.51 13.62 -15.43
C ALA A 211 -26.30 12.88 -14.33
N ALA A 212 -27.44 12.28 -14.68
CA ALA A 212 -28.26 11.51 -13.75
C ALA A 212 -27.54 10.24 -13.27
N ASP A 213 -26.89 9.51 -14.18
CA ASP A 213 -26.09 8.33 -13.83
C ASP A 213 -24.95 8.68 -12.89
N ARG A 214 -24.19 9.75 -13.20
CA ARG A 214 -23.09 10.22 -12.32
C ARG A 214 -23.60 10.63 -10.94
N ALA A 215 -24.73 11.33 -10.87
CA ALA A 215 -25.36 11.71 -9.61
C ALA A 215 -25.80 10.48 -8.80
N ALA A 216 -26.37 9.46 -9.46
CA ALA A 216 -26.79 8.21 -8.81
C ALA A 216 -25.59 7.33 -8.38
N PHE A 217 -24.45 7.42 -9.06
CA PHE A 217 -23.25 6.66 -8.73
C PHE A 217 -22.49 7.20 -7.51
N ALA A 218 -22.52 8.51 -7.26
CA ALA A 218 -21.77 9.11 -6.16
C ALA A 218 -22.14 8.55 -4.77
N PRO A 219 -23.43 8.34 -4.42
CA PRO A 219 -23.82 7.62 -3.20
C PRO A 219 -23.29 6.18 -3.14
N LEU A 220 -23.32 5.46 -4.27
CA LEU A 220 -22.80 4.09 -4.34
C LEU A 220 -21.30 4.05 -4.01
N LYS A 221 -20.48 4.91 -4.61
CA LYS A 221 -19.04 4.99 -4.30
C LYS A 221 -18.77 5.28 -2.82
N ARG A 222 -19.54 6.18 -2.20
CA ARG A 222 -19.39 6.48 -0.77
C ARG A 222 -19.78 5.30 0.12
N ALA A 223 -20.87 4.60 -0.23
CA ALA A 223 -21.31 3.43 0.51
C ALA A 223 -20.30 2.29 0.39
N GLU A 224 -19.68 2.13 -0.79
CA GLU A 224 -18.63 1.16 -1.02
C GLU A 224 -17.38 1.48 -0.21
N ALA A 225 -16.85 2.70 -0.28
CA ALA A 225 -15.68 3.10 0.53
C ALA A 225 -15.91 2.85 2.03
N ALA A 226 -17.09 3.20 2.54
CA ALA A 226 -17.45 2.94 3.94
C ALA A 226 -17.55 1.44 4.27
N PHE A 227 -17.89 0.58 3.30
CA PHE A 227 -17.93 -0.86 3.48
C PHE A 227 -16.53 -1.48 3.41
N VAL A 228 -15.68 -1.04 2.48
CA VAL A 228 -14.25 -1.37 2.41
C VAL A 228 -13.56 -1.04 3.72
N ASP A 229 -13.73 0.17 4.26
CA ASP A 229 -13.14 0.57 5.55
C ASP A 229 -13.62 -0.32 6.70
N ALA A 230 -14.93 -0.61 6.75
CA ALA A 230 -15.50 -1.46 7.79
C ALA A 230 -14.97 -2.91 7.72
N ARG A 231 -14.71 -3.41 6.50
CA ARG A 231 -14.09 -4.72 6.25
C ARG A 231 -12.67 -4.75 6.78
N GLY A 232 -11.82 -3.80 6.39
CA GLY A 232 -10.42 -3.74 6.80
C GLY A 232 -10.26 -3.62 8.31
N GLN A 233 -11.10 -2.80 8.97
CA GLN A 233 -10.99 -2.52 10.40
C GLN A 233 -11.66 -3.57 11.30
N GLY A 234 -12.70 -4.25 10.81
CA GLY A 234 -13.60 -5.04 11.66
C GLY A 234 -13.80 -6.49 11.25
N GLU A 235 -13.39 -6.88 10.04
CA GLU A 235 -13.64 -8.20 9.47
C GLU A 235 -12.39 -8.91 8.93
N ALA A 236 -11.23 -8.29 9.03
CA ALA A 236 -9.95 -8.90 8.68
C ALA A 236 -9.43 -9.72 9.86
N ASP A 237 -9.03 -10.97 9.65
CA ASP A 237 -8.42 -11.81 10.70
C ASP A 237 -6.88 -11.64 10.71
N PRO A 238 -6.28 -10.88 11.64
CA PRO A 238 -4.84 -10.77 11.82
C PRO A 238 -4.20 -11.97 12.53
N SER A 239 -4.76 -13.17 12.42
CA SER A 239 -4.12 -14.41 12.87
C SER A 239 -3.40 -15.13 11.72
N GLY A 240 -2.49 -16.05 12.05
CA GLY A 240 -1.74 -16.81 11.04
C GLY A 240 -0.57 -16.07 10.37
N ALA A 241 -0.05 -16.67 9.30
CA ALA A 241 1.15 -16.21 8.59
C ALA A 241 0.93 -14.91 7.79
N ASP A 242 -0.33 -14.62 7.43
CA ASP A 242 -0.73 -13.51 6.55
C ASP A 242 -1.27 -12.29 7.31
N ARG A 243 -1.16 -12.30 8.64
CA ARG A 243 -1.75 -11.28 9.52
C ARG A 243 -1.43 -9.83 9.15
N GLU A 244 -0.22 -9.59 8.66
CA GLU A 244 0.24 -8.23 8.30
C GLU A 244 -0.41 -7.73 7.00
N THR A 245 -1.12 -8.60 6.27
CA THR A 245 -1.81 -8.29 5.00
C THR A 245 -3.32 -8.50 5.05
N ALA A 246 -3.87 -9.00 6.17
CA ALA A 246 -5.27 -9.40 6.25
C ALA A 246 -6.25 -8.23 5.97
N ALA A 247 -5.98 -7.05 6.53
CA ALA A 247 -6.80 -5.85 6.30
C ALA A 247 -6.77 -5.44 4.82
N VAL A 248 -5.56 -5.37 4.24
CA VAL A 248 -5.34 -5.06 2.82
C VAL A 248 -6.10 -6.02 1.92
N ARG A 249 -6.02 -7.33 2.16
CA ARG A 249 -6.73 -8.34 1.39
C ARG A 249 -8.25 -8.21 1.52
N ALA A 250 -8.74 -7.94 2.74
CA ALA A 250 -10.17 -7.78 2.99
C ALA A 250 -10.75 -6.56 2.24
N GLU A 251 -10.00 -5.45 2.21
CA GLU A 251 -10.33 -4.24 1.46
C GLU A 251 -10.23 -4.47 -0.05
N GLU A 252 -9.10 -4.98 -0.53
CA GLU A 252 -8.86 -5.18 -1.96
C GLU A 252 -9.86 -6.19 -2.57
N GLY A 253 -10.16 -7.28 -1.86
CA GLY A 253 -11.15 -8.26 -2.30
C GLY A 253 -12.54 -7.64 -2.49
N GLN A 254 -12.91 -6.67 -1.65
CA GLN A 254 -14.18 -5.95 -1.77
C GLN A 254 -14.14 -4.96 -2.96
N GLU A 255 -13.06 -4.19 -3.11
CA GLU A 255 -12.91 -3.26 -4.24
C GLU A 255 -12.86 -3.97 -5.60
N ARG A 256 -12.24 -5.16 -5.67
CA ARG A 256 -12.26 -6.03 -6.87
C ARG A 256 -13.68 -6.54 -7.16
N ALA A 257 -14.41 -6.98 -6.14
CA ALA A 257 -15.79 -7.44 -6.29
C ALA A 257 -16.71 -6.32 -6.80
N PHE A 258 -16.56 -5.09 -6.28
CA PHE A 258 -17.28 -3.91 -6.75
C PHE A 258 -17.00 -3.62 -8.23
N ALA A 259 -15.73 -3.61 -8.65
CA ALA A 259 -15.35 -3.40 -10.04
C ALA A 259 -15.93 -4.48 -10.96
N ALA A 260 -15.80 -5.75 -10.58
CA ALA A 260 -16.32 -6.87 -11.37
C ALA A 260 -17.85 -6.81 -11.54
N LEU A 261 -18.59 -6.48 -10.47
CA LEU A 261 -20.04 -6.33 -10.55
C LEU A 261 -20.47 -5.17 -11.45
N LEU A 262 -19.73 -4.05 -11.41
CA LEU A 262 -19.98 -2.92 -12.30
C LEU A 262 -19.76 -3.29 -13.76
N ASP A 263 -18.66 -4.00 -14.06
CA ASP A 263 -18.35 -4.48 -15.41
C ASP A 263 -19.39 -5.49 -15.92
N ASP A 264 -19.86 -6.40 -15.07
CA ASP A 264 -20.92 -7.34 -15.41
C ASP A 264 -22.26 -6.64 -15.63
N ALA A 265 -22.59 -5.60 -14.86
CA ALA A 265 -23.80 -4.81 -15.07
C ALA A 265 -23.74 -4.00 -16.38
N GLU A 266 -22.62 -3.36 -16.68
CA GLU A 266 -22.38 -2.64 -17.94
C GLU A 266 -22.45 -3.57 -19.15
N ALA A 267 -22.00 -4.81 -19.01
CA ALA A 267 -22.04 -5.81 -20.07
C ALA A 267 -23.33 -6.66 -20.12
N GLY A 268 -24.29 -6.42 -19.22
CA GLY A 268 -25.52 -7.21 -19.14
C GLY A 268 -25.29 -8.69 -18.76
N ARG A 269 -24.20 -9.00 -18.06
CA ARG A 269 -23.81 -10.35 -17.64
C ARG A 269 -24.24 -10.73 -16.23
N VAL A 270 -24.99 -9.86 -15.54
CA VAL A 270 -25.57 -10.22 -14.24
C VAL A 270 -26.61 -11.33 -14.47
N ALA A 271 -26.34 -12.51 -13.89
CA ALA A 271 -27.20 -13.67 -14.07
C ALA A 271 -28.64 -13.38 -13.64
N PRO A 272 -29.65 -13.78 -14.43
CA PRO A 272 -31.05 -13.58 -14.08
C PRO A 272 -31.37 -14.34 -12.78
N ALA A 273 -32.15 -13.71 -11.91
CA ALA A 273 -32.67 -14.32 -10.71
C ALA A 273 -34.01 -13.67 -10.36
N GLY A 274 -34.93 -14.46 -9.80
CA GLY A 274 -36.20 -13.96 -9.30
C GLY A 274 -36.20 -13.80 -7.78
N ALA A 275 -37.36 -13.44 -7.25
CA ALA A 275 -37.54 -13.20 -5.82
C ALA A 275 -37.19 -14.43 -4.95
N ALA A 276 -37.34 -15.65 -5.47
CA ALA A 276 -37.00 -16.87 -4.74
C ALA A 276 -35.48 -17.00 -4.55
N GLU A 277 -34.70 -16.77 -5.60
CA GLU A 277 -33.24 -16.78 -5.55
C GLU A 277 -32.69 -15.63 -4.70
N ALA A 278 -33.32 -14.45 -4.73
CA ALA A 278 -32.97 -13.33 -3.86
C ALA A 278 -33.14 -13.70 -2.37
N ARG A 279 -34.30 -14.25 -2.00
CA ARG A 279 -34.55 -14.74 -0.63
C ARG A 279 -33.58 -15.84 -0.21
N SER A 280 -33.25 -16.76 -1.12
CA SER A 280 -32.28 -17.82 -0.86
C SER A 280 -30.89 -17.25 -0.58
N GLY A 281 -30.46 -16.24 -1.35
CA GLY A 281 -29.20 -15.54 -1.11
C GLY A 281 -29.14 -14.84 0.25
N GLU A 282 -30.22 -14.15 0.64
CA GLU A 282 -30.32 -13.52 1.96
C GLU A 282 -30.29 -14.53 3.09
N ALA A 283 -31.03 -15.65 2.96
CA ALA A 283 -31.02 -16.72 3.95
C ALA A 283 -29.62 -17.35 4.11
N ALA A 284 -28.86 -17.50 3.02
CA ALA A 284 -27.48 -17.99 3.05
C ALA A 284 -26.54 -17.00 3.77
N LEU A 285 -26.70 -15.70 3.54
CA LEU A 285 -25.95 -14.66 4.25
C LEU A 285 -26.25 -14.67 5.75
N ASP A 286 -27.51 -14.77 6.13
CA ASP A 286 -27.93 -14.84 7.53
C ASP A 286 -27.35 -16.08 8.22
N ALA A 287 -27.36 -17.23 7.54
CA ALA A 287 -26.76 -18.46 8.05
C ALA A 287 -25.24 -18.31 8.25
N ALA A 288 -24.54 -17.75 7.26
CA ALA A 288 -23.10 -17.49 7.36
C ALA A 288 -22.77 -16.52 8.51
N SER A 289 -23.58 -15.47 8.67
CA SER A 289 -23.41 -14.47 9.74
C SER A 289 -23.62 -15.06 11.13
N ARG A 290 -24.64 -15.90 11.31
CA ARG A 290 -24.85 -16.63 12.58
C ARG A 290 -23.70 -17.59 12.87
N ALA A 291 -23.22 -18.31 11.86
CA ALA A 291 -22.09 -19.21 12.01
C ALA A 291 -20.79 -18.48 12.37
N LEU A 292 -20.57 -17.27 11.83
CA LEU A 292 -19.44 -16.43 12.19
C LEU A 292 -19.57 -15.90 13.62
N ALA A 293 -20.71 -15.33 13.99
CA ALA A 293 -20.95 -14.85 15.34
C ALA A 293 -20.76 -15.94 16.41
N ALA A 294 -21.19 -17.18 16.12
CA ALA A 294 -21.04 -18.31 17.05
C ALA A 294 -19.59 -18.73 17.31
N ARG A 295 -18.66 -18.44 16.38
CA ARG A 295 -17.22 -18.74 16.52
C ARG A 295 -16.37 -17.53 16.90
N THR A 296 -16.92 -16.32 16.91
CA THR A 296 -16.22 -15.11 17.31
C THR A 296 -16.30 -14.97 18.83
N PRO A 297 -15.18 -15.16 19.56
CA PRO A 297 -15.19 -15.01 21.01
C PRO A 297 -15.43 -13.55 21.39
N GLU A 298 -16.15 -13.33 22.51
CA GLU A 298 -16.20 -12.02 23.14
C GLU A 298 -14.77 -11.60 23.53
N PRO A 299 -14.40 -10.30 23.39
CA PRO A 299 -13.09 -9.84 23.80
C PRO A 299 -12.88 -10.18 25.28
N PRO A 300 -11.73 -10.77 25.68
CA PRO A 300 -11.44 -10.95 27.08
C PRO A 300 -11.48 -9.58 27.77
N ARG A 301 -12.16 -9.48 28.92
CA ARG A 301 -12.12 -8.28 29.76
C ARG A 301 -10.68 -8.07 30.20
N VAL A 302 -9.99 -7.13 29.56
CA VAL A 302 -8.56 -6.91 29.81
C VAL A 302 -8.40 -6.37 31.24
N ALA A 303 -7.73 -7.13 32.10
CA ALA A 303 -7.24 -6.59 33.36
C ALA A 303 -6.21 -5.49 33.03
N ALA A 304 -6.39 -4.31 33.63
CA ALA A 304 -5.60 -3.12 33.34
C ALA A 304 -4.08 -3.42 33.33
N GLY A 305 -3.40 -3.10 32.23
CA GLY A 305 -1.93 -3.01 32.20
C GLY A 305 -1.17 -3.91 31.22
N ARG A 306 -1.81 -4.77 30.41
CA ARG A 306 -1.13 -5.40 29.25
C ARG A 306 -1.71 -4.89 27.94
N PRO A 307 -0.89 -4.40 26.99
CA PRO A 307 -1.34 -4.24 25.61
C PRO A 307 -1.58 -5.64 25.04
N THR A 308 -2.82 -6.12 25.13
CA THR A 308 -3.26 -7.26 24.35
C THR A 308 -3.38 -6.79 22.90
N ARG A 309 -2.79 -7.53 21.95
CA ARG A 309 -3.13 -7.36 20.52
C ARG A 309 -4.65 -7.33 20.39
N ALA A 310 -5.19 -6.36 19.66
CA ALA A 310 -6.62 -6.24 19.43
C ALA A 310 -7.18 -7.60 18.94
N PRO A 311 -8.40 -8.01 19.36
CA PRO A 311 -8.98 -9.25 18.89
C PRO A 311 -9.05 -9.25 17.36
N ALA A 312 -8.81 -10.41 16.77
CA ALA A 312 -8.73 -10.57 15.33
C ALA A 312 -10.01 -10.11 14.61
N VAL A 313 -11.17 -10.47 15.14
CA VAL A 313 -12.49 -10.03 14.67
C VAL A 313 -13.35 -9.83 15.91
N THR A 314 -14.12 -8.75 15.98
CA THR A 314 -14.96 -8.45 17.14
C THR A 314 -16.44 -8.46 16.79
N PRO A 315 -17.35 -8.79 17.73
CA PRO A 315 -18.79 -8.65 17.51
C PRO A 315 -19.18 -7.23 17.05
N ALA A 316 -18.52 -6.20 17.59
CA ALA A 316 -18.72 -4.81 17.19
C ALA A 316 -18.27 -4.54 15.74
N GLY A 317 -17.12 -5.06 15.34
CA GLY A 317 -16.61 -5.00 13.97
C GLY A 317 -17.55 -5.68 12.97
N LEU A 318 -17.99 -6.91 13.28
CA LEU A 318 -18.97 -7.64 12.48
C LEU A 318 -20.29 -6.88 12.32
N ALA A 319 -20.80 -6.29 13.41
CA ALA A 319 -22.01 -5.49 13.36
C ALA A 319 -21.83 -4.21 12.53
N ALA A 320 -20.66 -3.57 12.61
CA ALA A 320 -20.33 -2.40 11.79
C ALA A 320 -20.26 -2.75 10.30
N GLY A 321 -19.57 -3.84 9.95
CA GLY A 321 -19.47 -4.34 8.58
C GLY A 321 -20.82 -4.78 8.01
N ALA A 322 -21.67 -5.45 8.78
CA ALA A 322 -23.04 -5.78 8.37
C ALA A 322 -23.88 -4.52 8.05
N ARG A 323 -23.80 -3.48 8.88
CA ARG A 323 -24.49 -2.21 8.63
C ARG A 323 -23.94 -1.47 7.41
N ALA A 324 -22.64 -1.50 7.20
CA ALA A 324 -22.01 -0.88 6.03
C ALA A 324 -22.40 -1.63 4.75
N TRP A 325 -22.40 -2.96 4.78
CA TRP A 325 -22.86 -3.80 3.67
C TRP A 325 -24.32 -3.52 3.29
N ALA A 326 -25.23 -3.40 4.26
CA ALA A 326 -26.64 -3.10 3.96
C ALA A 326 -26.78 -1.77 3.21
N ARG A 327 -26.06 -0.72 3.65
CA ARG A 327 -26.03 0.57 2.94
C ARG A 327 -25.43 0.46 1.55
N TYR A 328 -24.38 -0.33 1.38
CA TYR A 328 -23.75 -0.62 0.09
C TYR A 328 -24.71 -1.32 -0.88
N ARG A 329 -25.39 -2.39 -0.42
CA ARG A 329 -26.41 -3.10 -1.18
C ARG A 329 -27.54 -2.17 -1.63
N ASP A 330 -28.08 -1.38 -0.70
CA ASP A 330 -29.20 -0.49 -1.00
C ASP A 330 -28.78 0.62 -1.98
N ALA A 331 -27.55 1.13 -1.87
CA ALA A 331 -27.00 2.09 -2.82
C ALA A 331 -26.80 1.49 -4.21
N TRP A 332 -26.40 0.21 -4.31
CA TRP A 332 -26.32 -0.52 -5.57
C TRP A 332 -27.68 -0.64 -6.25
N LEU A 333 -28.70 -1.08 -5.50
CA LEU A 333 -30.07 -1.19 -6.01
C LEU A 333 -30.61 0.18 -6.46
N ALA A 334 -30.30 1.25 -5.72
CA ALA A 334 -30.68 2.60 -6.10
C ALA A 334 -29.99 3.05 -7.41
N PHE A 335 -28.69 2.82 -7.54
CA PHE A 335 -27.93 3.14 -8.75
C PHE A 335 -28.41 2.34 -9.96
N ALA A 336 -28.64 1.04 -9.80
CA ALA A 336 -29.06 0.16 -10.88
C ALA A 336 -30.42 0.55 -11.46
N ARG A 337 -31.37 1.03 -10.65
CA ARG A 337 -32.65 1.55 -11.15
C ARG A 337 -32.51 2.72 -12.13
N VAL A 338 -31.43 3.51 -12.01
CA VAL A 338 -31.16 4.65 -12.89
C VAL A 338 -30.35 4.19 -14.10
N ARG A 339 -29.21 3.54 -13.87
CA ARG A 339 -28.23 3.24 -14.92
C ARG A 339 -28.56 1.97 -15.72
N PHE A 340 -29.18 1.00 -15.07
CA PHE A 340 -29.48 -0.34 -15.60
C PHE A 340 -30.96 -0.70 -15.41
N PRO A 341 -31.91 0.07 -15.98
CA PRO A 341 -33.34 -0.14 -15.72
C PRO A 341 -33.87 -1.52 -16.19
N ALA A 342 -33.16 -2.18 -17.10
CA ALA A 342 -33.47 -3.54 -17.55
C ALA A 342 -32.95 -4.65 -16.61
N LEU A 343 -32.07 -4.32 -15.65
CA LEU A 343 -31.53 -5.27 -14.69
C LEU A 343 -32.56 -5.49 -13.56
N PRO A 344 -33.10 -6.71 -13.38
CA PRO A 344 -34.03 -6.97 -12.29
C PRO A 344 -33.38 -6.75 -10.93
N ALA A 345 -34.07 -6.03 -10.03
CA ALA A 345 -33.56 -5.77 -8.68
C ALA A 345 -33.28 -7.06 -7.90
N ASP A 346 -34.11 -8.09 -8.09
CA ASP A 346 -33.92 -9.40 -7.47
C ASP A 346 -32.63 -10.09 -7.94
N ALA A 347 -32.27 -9.97 -9.22
CA ALA A 347 -31.05 -10.53 -9.77
C ALA A 347 -29.81 -9.91 -9.11
N LEU A 348 -29.79 -8.57 -9.00
CA LEU A 348 -28.71 -7.84 -8.35
C LEU A 348 -28.64 -8.13 -6.84
N SER A 349 -29.79 -8.13 -6.15
CA SER A 349 -29.86 -8.46 -4.72
C SER A 349 -29.34 -9.87 -4.44
N ALA A 350 -29.77 -10.86 -5.23
CA ALA A 350 -29.32 -12.24 -5.09
C ALA A 350 -27.81 -12.38 -5.30
N ARG A 351 -27.23 -11.67 -6.28
CA ARG A 351 -25.78 -11.67 -6.52
C ARG A 351 -25.02 -11.10 -5.33
N LEU A 352 -25.39 -9.91 -4.86
CA LEU A 352 -24.76 -9.22 -3.73
C LEU A 352 -24.84 -10.06 -2.44
N ALA A 353 -25.99 -10.69 -2.16
CA ALA A 353 -26.17 -11.53 -0.99
C ALA A 353 -25.30 -12.80 -1.04
N ARG A 354 -25.19 -13.45 -2.20
CA ARG A 354 -24.31 -14.63 -2.37
C ARG A 354 -22.82 -14.28 -2.21
N GLU A 355 -22.38 -13.20 -2.82
CA GLU A 355 -21.00 -12.72 -2.67
C GLU A 355 -20.70 -12.41 -1.20
N ARG A 356 -21.61 -11.72 -0.53
CA ARG A 356 -21.45 -11.40 0.88
C ARG A 356 -21.46 -12.64 1.77
N ALA A 357 -22.34 -13.61 1.51
CA ALA A 357 -22.36 -14.86 2.24
C ALA A 357 -21.01 -15.60 2.13
N ALA A 358 -20.43 -15.63 0.92
CA ALA A 358 -19.11 -16.21 0.69
C ALA A 358 -17.99 -15.45 1.42
N GLN A 359 -18.03 -14.10 1.40
CA GLN A 359 -17.07 -13.28 2.15
C GLN A 359 -17.16 -13.56 3.66
N VAL A 360 -18.36 -13.56 4.24
CA VAL A 360 -18.59 -13.81 5.68
C VAL A 360 -18.15 -15.22 6.07
N ALA A 361 -18.40 -16.21 5.22
CA ALA A 361 -17.99 -17.59 5.47
C ALA A 361 -16.47 -17.76 5.60
N ARG A 362 -15.67 -16.96 4.88
CA ARG A 362 -14.19 -17.01 4.89
C ARG A 362 -13.54 -16.26 6.05
N ILE A 363 -14.26 -15.39 6.74
CA ILE A 363 -13.71 -14.66 7.88
C ILE A 363 -13.28 -15.68 8.96
N GLY A 364 -11.99 -15.69 9.29
CA GLY A 364 -11.41 -16.58 10.30
C GLY A 364 -11.16 -18.01 9.86
N THR A 365 -11.16 -18.32 8.56
CA THR A 365 -10.75 -19.63 8.03
C THR A 365 -9.30 -19.58 7.52
N PRO A 366 -8.39 -20.50 7.91
CA PRO A 366 -7.01 -20.52 7.41
C PRO A 366 -6.98 -20.80 5.90
N GLY A 367 -6.21 -20.03 5.13
CA GLY A 367 -5.98 -20.27 3.70
C GLY A 367 -6.37 -19.13 2.76
N GLU A 368 -6.44 -17.88 3.24
CA GLU A 368 -6.24 -16.74 2.35
C GLU A 368 -4.76 -16.55 2.06
#